data_AF-A0A846MLV4-F1
#
_entry.id   AF-A0A846MLV4-F1
#
_cell.length_a   1.000
_cell.length_b   1.000
_cell.length_c   1.000
_cell.angle_alpha   90.00
_cell.angle_beta   90.00
_cell.angle_gamma   90.00
#
_symmetry.space_group_name_H-M   'P 1'
#
loop_
_entity.id
_entity.type
_entity.pdbx_description
1 polymer ?
#
loop_
_entity_poly.entity_id
_entity_poly.type
_entity_poly.pdbx_seq_one_letter_code
_entity_poly.pdbx_strand_id
1 'polypeptide(L)'
;MTPEEFKSWQEIYQSNRWWRIYDWDTFELMRREMKWLESVLDHFHHDCETSIELLLYDALCRANSNKPLVQQWIKCSNGKNYRVDFLYKLDVPFMVAIEADGSHHKTAQYKIYDQERRRDLRVENIIVVPVPGSKIKQDPDRCAQAIMHLFNKYSLSII
;
A
#
# COMPACT_ATOMS: atom_id res chain seq x y z
N MET A 1 2.01 7.27 -25.34
CA MET A 1 3.18 6.64 -24.71
C MET A 1 4.33 6.87 -25.65
N THR A 2 5.37 7.55 -25.18
CA THR A 2 6.58 7.76 -25.99
C THR A 2 7.46 6.51 -25.99
N PRO A 3 8.39 6.37 -26.94
CA PRO A 3 9.37 5.27 -26.94
C PRO A 3 10.19 5.20 -25.64
N GLU A 4 10.54 6.34 -25.05
CA GLU A 4 11.30 6.44 -23.80
C GLU A 4 10.48 5.94 -22.61
N GLU A 5 9.19 6.30 -22.56
CA GLU A 5 8.27 5.80 -21.53
C GLU A 5 8.10 4.29 -21.61
N PHE A 6 7.95 3.76 -22.82
CA PHE A 6 7.84 2.32 -23.03
C PHE A 6 9.09 1.58 -22.54
N LYS A 7 10.28 2.08 -22.90
CA LYS A 7 11.55 1.49 -22.44
C LYS A 7 11.69 1.54 -20.92
N SER A 8 11.36 2.68 -20.31
CA SER A 8 11.35 2.83 -18.85
C SER A 8 10.41 1.83 -18.18
N TRP A 9 9.20 1.64 -18.72
CA TRP A 9 8.25 0.68 -18.18
C TRP A 9 8.73 -0.77 -18.33
N GLN A 10 9.41 -1.10 -19.42
CA GLN A 10 10.04 -2.42 -19.59
C GLN A 10 11.14 -2.66 -18.56
N GLU A 11 11.98 -1.65 -18.30
CA GLU A 11 13.02 -1.72 -17.27
C GLU A 11 12.41 -1.96 -15.89
N ILE A 12 11.37 -1.21 -15.52
CA ILE A 12 10.64 -1.38 -14.25
C ILE A 12 10.02 -2.78 -14.15
N TYR A 13 9.37 -3.26 -15.22
CA TYR A 13 8.73 -4.57 -15.26
C TYR A 13 9.72 -5.71 -14.99
N GLN A 14 10.94 -5.59 -15.53
CA GLN A 14 12.01 -6.56 -15.32
C GLN A 14 12.68 -6.42 -13.95
N SER A 15 13.07 -5.20 -13.56
CA SER A 15 13.84 -4.94 -12.33
C SER A 15 13.04 -5.32 -11.08
N ASN A 16 11.75 -4.97 -11.06
CA ASN A 16 10.87 -5.21 -9.92
C ASN A 16 10.18 -6.58 -10.01
N ARG A 17 10.49 -7.36 -11.06
CA ARG A 17 9.96 -8.72 -11.29
C ARG A 17 8.43 -8.77 -11.34
N TRP A 18 7.81 -7.73 -11.90
CA TRP A 18 6.35 -7.66 -12.07
C TRP A 18 5.78 -8.80 -12.89
N TRP A 19 6.59 -9.41 -13.76
CA TRP A 19 6.27 -10.63 -14.52
C TRP A 19 5.87 -11.83 -13.66
N ARG A 20 6.14 -11.80 -12.34
CA ARG A 20 5.67 -12.84 -11.39
C ARG A 20 4.21 -12.67 -10.99
N ILE A 21 3.65 -11.49 -11.20
CA ILE A 21 2.33 -11.07 -10.70
C ILE A 21 1.38 -10.77 -11.87
N TYR A 22 1.89 -10.07 -12.88
CA TYR A 22 1.14 -9.61 -14.05
C TYR A 22 1.83 -10.05 -15.33
N ASP A 23 1.05 -10.30 -16.38
CA ASP A 23 1.56 -10.26 -17.74
C ASP A 23 1.86 -8.80 -18.16
N TRP A 24 2.53 -8.65 -19.30
CA TRP A 24 2.92 -7.33 -19.80
C TRP A 24 1.72 -6.42 -20.03
N ASP A 25 0.65 -6.94 -20.66
CA ASP A 25 -0.52 -6.15 -21.01
C ASP A 25 -1.23 -5.61 -19.77
N THR A 26 -1.39 -6.44 -18.73
CA THR A 26 -1.99 -6.03 -17.46
C THR A 26 -1.12 -4.99 -16.75
N PHE A 27 0.20 -5.17 -16.74
CA PHE A 27 1.14 -4.20 -16.18
C PHE A 27 1.09 -2.87 -16.94
N GLU A 28 1.09 -2.90 -18.27
CA GLU A 28 1.04 -1.71 -19.10
C GLU A 28 -0.27 -0.93 -18.88
N LEU A 29 -1.41 -1.64 -18.82
CA LEU A 29 -2.70 -1.03 -18.49
C LEU A 29 -2.67 -0.35 -17.13
N MET A 30 -2.11 -1.01 -16.11
CA MET A 30 -1.93 -0.42 -14.77
C MET A 30 -1.07 0.85 -14.83
N ARG A 31 0.05 0.85 -15.57
CA ARG A 31 0.91 2.05 -15.70
C ARG A 31 0.22 3.20 -16.41
N ARG A 32 -0.59 2.91 -17.44
CA ARG A 32 -1.43 3.92 -18.10
C ARG A 32 -2.47 4.51 -17.16
N GLU A 33 -3.12 3.66 -16.36
CA GLU A 33 -4.06 4.10 -15.33
C GLU A 33 -3.38 5.01 -14.30
N MET A 34 -2.22 4.62 -13.77
CA MET A 34 -1.44 5.45 -12.83
C MET A 34 -1.06 6.81 -13.44
N LYS A 35 -0.66 6.83 -14.71
CA LYS A 35 -0.33 8.08 -15.41
C LYS A 35 -1.55 8.99 -15.58
N TRP A 36 -2.72 8.40 -15.84
CA TRP A 36 -3.96 9.17 -15.86
C TRP A 36 -4.29 9.72 -14.47
N LEU A 37 -4.16 8.90 -13.42
CA LEU A 37 -4.38 9.28 -12.02
C LEU A 37 -3.50 10.47 -11.58
N GLU A 38 -2.25 10.53 -12.03
CA GLU A 38 -1.35 11.67 -11.78
C GLU A 38 -1.95 13.03 -12.19
N SER A 39 -2.82 13.05 -13.20
CA SER A 39 -3.46 14.28 -13.68
C SER A 39 -4.79 14.62 -13.01
N VAL A 40 -5.38 13.70 -12.23
CA VAL A 40 -6.74 13.85 -11.69
C VAL A 40 -6.85 13.71 -10.17
N LEU A 41 -5.84 13.14 -9.50
CA LEU A 41 -5.82 13.04 -8.04
C LEU A 41 -5.30 14.34 -7.40
N ASP A 42 -5.91 14.74 -6.29
CA ASP A 42 -5.48 15.90 -5.51
C ASP A 42 -4.14 15.61 -4.80
N HIS A 43 -3.91 14.34 -4.45
CA HIS A 43 -2.69 13.87 -3.83
C HIS A 43 -2.12 12.66 -4.56
N PHE A 44 -0.95 12.85 -5.17
CA PHE A 44 -0.21 11.80 -5.87
C PHE A 44 1.12 11.52 -5.18
N HIS A 45 1.56 10.26 -5.19
CA HIS A 45 2.87 9.87 -4.66
C HIS A 45 3.60 8.92 -5.61
N HIS A 46 4.79 9.32 -6.07
CA HIS A 46 5.56 8.57 -7.07
C HIS A 46 6.01 7.19 -6.63
N ASP A 47 6.17 6.97 -5.31
CA ASP A 47 6.55 5.66 -4.77
C ASP A 47 5.38 4.67 -4.66
N CYS A 48 4.12 5.08 -4.89
CA CYS A 48 3.03 4.12 -5.02
C CYS A 48 3.26 3.25 -6.26
N GLU A 49 3.16 1.94 -6.09
CA GLU A 49 3.54 0.97 -7.13
C GLU A 49 2.38 0.59 -8.04
N THR A 50 1.14 0.79 -7.58
CA THR A 50 -0.09 0.41 -8.28
C THR A 50 -1.14 1.54 -8.31
N SER A 51 -2.11 1.43 -9.22
CA SER A 51 -3.24 2.39 -9.27
C SER A 51 -4.12 2.33 -8.02
N ILE A 52 -4.26 1.16 -7.40
CA ILE A 52 -5.02 1.01 -6.15
C ILE A 52 -4.32 1.70 -4.97
N GLU A 53 -2.99 1.64 -4.90
CA GLU A 53 -2.23 2.39 -3.88
C GLU A 53 -2.44 3.89 -4.05
N LEU A 54 -2.39 4.41 -5.28
CA LEU A 54 -2.64 5.83 -5.55
C LEU A 54 -4.05 6.27 -5.13
N LEU A 55 -5.07 5.50 -5.49
CA LEU A 55 -6.46 5.78 -5.09
C LEU A 55 -6.62 5.81 -3.57
N LEU A 56 -6.00 4.85 -2.86
CA LEU A 56 -6.07 4.82 -1.40
C LEU A 56 -5.26 5.96 -0.77
N TYR A 57 -4.08 6.27 -1.30
CA TYR A 57 -3.24 7.37 -0.82
C TYR A 57 -3.97 8.72 -0.91
N ASP A 58 -4.60 8.99 -2.06
CA ASP A 58 -5.39 10.21 -2.25
C ASP A 58 -6.51 10.32 -1.22
N ALA A 59 -7.30 9.25 -1.07
CA ALA A 59 -8.40 9.21 -0.10
C ALA A 59 -7.91 9.36 1.35
N LEU A 60 -6.78 8.73 1.71
CA LEU A 60 -6.16 8.86 3.03
C LEU A 60 -5.72 10.31 3.31
N CYS A 61 -5.12 10.98 2.32
CA CYS A 61 -4.64 12.35 2.46
C CYS A 61 -5.80 13.37 2.51
N ARG A 62 -6.91 13.11 1.81
CA ARG A 62 -8.13 13.92 1.95
C ARG A 62 -8.82 13.72 3.30
N ALA A 63 -8.74 12.51 3.87
CA ALA A 63 -9.39 12.17 5.13
C ALA A 63 -8.60 12.63 6.38
N ASN A 64 -7.29 12.89 6.26
CA ASN A 64 -6.44 13.23 7.39
C ASN A 64 -5.33 14.22 6.99
N SER A 65 -5.08 15.23 7.82
CA SER A 65 -3.99 16.18 7.61
C SER A 65 -2.60 15.54 7.78
N ASN A 66 -2.48 14.51 8.60
CA ASN A 66 -1.24 13.74 8.70
C ASN A 66 -1.19 12.76 7.52
N LYS A 67 -0.13 12.84 6.71
CA LYS A 67 0.01 11.98 5.53
C LYS A 67 0.75 10.69 5.90
N PRO A 68 0.36 9.53 5.35
CA PRO A 68 1.11 8.31 5.57
C PRO A 68 2.47 8.38 4.89
N LEU A 69 3.47 7.75 5.49
CA LEU A 69 4.72 7.42 4.81
C LEU A 69 4.46 6.28 3.83
N VAL A 70 5.03 6.35 2.63
CA VAL A 70 4.78 5.39 1.53
C VAL A 70 5.96 4.42 1.38
N GLN A 71 5.68 3.14 1.11
CA GLN A 71 6.67 2.08 0.82
C GLN A 71 7.80 1.95 1.86
N GLN A 72 7.44 1.96 3.15
CA GLN A 72 8.42 2.00 4.25
C GLN A 72 8.99 0.62 4.58
N TRP A 73 10.31 0.53 4.70
CA TRP A 73 11.00 -0.67 5.20
C TRP A 73 11.05 -0.67 6.72
N ILE A 74 10.58 -1.77 7.31
CA ILE A 74 10.60 -2.05 8.73
C ILE A 74 11.60 -3.17 8.99
N LYS A 75 12.58 -2.89 9.84
CA LYS A 75 13.52 -3.89 10.35
C LYS A 75 12.98 -4.44 11.67
N CYS A 76 12.60 -5.72 11.66
CA CYS A 76 12.12 -6.42 12.84
C CYS A 76 13.28 -6.90 13.72
N SER A 77 13.02 -7.04 15.01
CA SER A 77 13.92 -7.59 16.03
C SER A 77 14.42 -9.00 15.72
N ASN A 78 13.64 -9.79 14.97
CA ASN A 78 14.03 -11.11 14.48
C ASN A 78 15.00 -11.08 13.27
N GLY A 79 15.46 -9.90 12.86
CA GLY A 79 16.41 -9.69 11.76
C GLY A 79 15.77 -9.67 10.36
N LYS A 80 14.47 -9.94 10.24
CA LYS A 80 13.74 -9.84 8.97
C LYS A 80 13.40 -8.39 8.65
N ASN A 81 13.29 -8.09 7.36
CA ASN A 81 12.85 -6.80 6.86
C ASN A 81 11.56 -6.96 6.07
N TYR A 82 10.59 -6.09 6.33
CA TYR A 82 9.31 -6.06 5.61
C TYR A 82 9.06 -4.66 5.08
N ARG A 83 8.62 -4.55 3.83
CA ARG A 83 8.13 -3.28 3.27
C ARG A 83 6.61 -3.23 3.41
N VAL A 84 6.08 -2.11 3.88
CA VAL A 84 4.62 -1.84 4.00
C VAL A 84 4.22 -0.75 3.01
N ASP A 85 3.02 -0.82 2.43
CA ASP A 85 2.58 0.16 1.44
C ASP A 85 2.42 1.56 2.05
N PHE A 86 1.74 1.65 3.19
CA PHE A 86 1.57 2.89 3.93
C PHE A 86 1.83 2.70 5.42
N LEU A 87 2.45 3.70 6.06
CA LEU A 87 2.71 3.71 7.49
C LEU A 87 2.32 5.04 8.12
N TYR A 88 1.44 4.99 9.11
CA TYR A 88 1.20 6.09 10.02
C TYR A 88 1.95 5.87 11.32
N LYS A 89 2.73 6.89 11.70
CA LYS A 89 3.34 6.97 13.03
C LYS A 89 2.35 7.70 13.94
N LEU A 90 1.86 7.01 14.97
CA LEU A 90 1.10 7.65 16.03
C LEU A 90 2.04 8.03 17.16
N ASP A 91 1.62 9.00 17.95
CA ASP A 91 2.30 9.35 19.19
C ASP A 91 2.13 8.20 20.19
N VAL A 92 3.05 7.23 20.10
CA VAL A 92 3.48 6.20 21.06
C VAL A 92 2.38 5.40 21.81
N PRO A 93 2.38 4.04 21.82
CA PRO A 93 3.44 3.13 21.38
C PRO A 93 3.16 2.40 20.06
N PHE A 94 2.07 2.70 19.36
CA PHE A 94 1.65 1.93 18.18
C PHE A 94 1.84 2.68 16.87
N MET A 95 2.22 1.94 15.84
CA MET A 95 2.15 2.39 14.45
C MET A 95 1.10 1.56 13.72
N VAL A 96 0.55 2.10 12.64
CA VAL A 96 -0.40 1.37 11.80
C VAL A 96 0.15 1.32 10.39
N ALA A 97 0.37 0.10 9.92
CA ALA A 97 0.68 -0.19 8.53
C ALA A 97 -0.62 -0.52 7.79
N ILE A 98 -0.79 0.00 6.58
CA ILE A 98 -1.92 -0.29 5.70
C ILE A 98 -1.36 -0.96 4.47
N GLU A 99 -1.95 -2.08 4.06
CA GLU A 99 -1.58 -2.81 2.84
C GLU A 99 -2.73 -2.72 1.82
N ALA A 100 -2.42 -2.27 0.62
CA ALA A 100 -3.37 -2.24 -0.49
C ALA A 100 -3.34 -3.60 -1.21
N ASP A 101 -4.04 -4.59 -0.65
CA ASP A 101 -3.98 -5.97 -1.10
C ASP A 101 -4.55 -6.15 -2.51
N GLY A 102 -3.67 -6.35 -3.49
CA GLY A 102 -4.05 -6.90 -4.79
C GLY A 102 -4.64 -8.31 -4.66
N SER A 103 -5.49 -8.73 -5.60
CA SER A 103 -6.20 -10.02 -5.55
C SER A 103 -5.34 -11.30 -5.69
N HIS A 104 -4.01 -11.19 -5.55
CA HIS A 104 -3.04 -12.21 -5.96
C HIS A 104 -2.63 -13.19 -4.84
N HIS A 105 -3.07 -12.98 -3.59
CA HIS A 105 -2.73 -13.85 -2.44
C HIS A 105 -3.61 -15.11 -2.32
N LYS A 106 -3.64 -15.96 -3.36
CA LYS A 106 -4.56 -17.12 -3.41
C LYS A 106 -3.97 -18.46 -2.94
N THR A 107 -2.66 -18.58 -2.73
CA THR A 107 -2.05 -19.86 -2.29
C THR A 107 -1.97 -19.97 -0.77
N ALA A 108 -2.01 -21.20 -0.25
CA ALA A 108 -1.85 -21.46 1.18
C ALA A 108 -0.49 -20.97 1.72
N GLN A 109 0.56 -21.06 0.91
CA GLN A 109 1.89 -20.56 1.27
C GLN A 109 1.92 -19.04 1.48
N TYR A 110 1.24 -18.26 0.63
CA TYR A 110 1.12 -16.81 0.83
C TYR A 110 0.37 -16.47 2.12
N LYS A 111 -0.67 -17.23 2.46
CA LYS A 111 -1.40 -17.02 3.72
C LYS A 111 -0.53 -17.24 4.96
N ILE A 112 0.34 -18.27 4.93
CA ILE A 112 1.28 -18.54 6.03
C ILE A 112 2.29 -17.39 6.13
N TYR A 113 2.87 -16.98 5.00
CA TYR A 113 3.81 -15.86 4.96
C TYR A 113 3.19 -14.57 5.51
N ASP A 114 1.95 -14.25 5.12
CA ASP A 114 1.21 -13.09 5.63
C ASP A 114 0.97 -13.16 7.14
N GLN A 115 0.63 -14.33 7.66
CA GLN A 115 0.45 -14.52 9.10
C GLN A 115 1.75 -14.35 9.87
N GLU A 116 2.86 -14.90 9.38
CA GLU A 116 4.19 -14.71 9.96
C GLU A 116 4.60 -13.24 9.94
N ARG A 117 4.44 -12.57 8.79
CA ARG A 117 4.72 -11.14 8.62
C ARG A 117 3.93 -10.30 9.61
N ARG A 118 2.63 -10.53 9.75
CA ARG A 118 1.77 -9.79 10.70
C ARG A 118 2.18 -10.06 12.14
N ARG A 119 2.55 -11.30 12.49
CA ARG A 119 3.06 -11.64 13.83
C ARG A 119 4.35 -10.88 14.12
N ASP A 120 5.29 -10.91 13.19
CA ASP A 120 6.61 -10.31 13.34
C ASP A 120 6.49 -8.77 13.43
N LEU A 121 5.65 -8.12 12.61
CA LEU A 121 5.36 -6.69 12.69
C LEU A 121 4.64 -6.28 13.99
N ARG A 122 3.77 -7.15 14.53
CA ARG A 122 3.09 -6.88 15.81
C ARG A 122 4.05 -6.81 16.99
N VAL A 123 5.14 -7.58 16.98
CA VAL A 123 6.21 -7.49 17.99
C VAL A 123 6.86 -6.11 18.00
N GLU A 124 6.90 -5.44 16.84
CA GLU A 124 7.40 -4.07 16.67
C GLU A 124 6.32 -2.99 16.94
N ASN A 125 5.22 -3.36 17.60
CA ASN A 125 4.05 -2.49 17.85
C ASN A 125 3.41 -1.93 16.57
N ILE A 126 3.51 -2.64 15.45
CA ILE A 126 2.85 -2.27 14.19
C ILE A 126 1.58 -3.11 14.00
N ILE A 127 0.44 -2.43 13.90
CA ILE A 127 -0.83 -3.03 13.53
C ILE A 127 -0.96 -2.98 12.01
N VAL A 128 -1.11 -4.15 11.37
CA VAL A 128 -1.28 -4.24 9.92
C VAL A 128 -2.77 -4.29 9.58
N VAL A 129 -3.23 -3.37 8.74
CA VAL A 129 -4.60 -3.27 8.23
C VAL A 129 -4.59 -3.62 6.74
N PRO A 130 -4.94 -4.86 6.37
CA PRO A 130 -5.11 -5.21 4.96
C PRO A 130 -6.40 -4.60 4.41
N VAL A 131 -6.30 -3.95 3.25
CA VAL A 131 -7.44 -3.34 2.56
C VAL A 131 -7.58 -3.99 1.19
N PRO A 132 -8.66 -4.77 0.93
CA PRO A 132 -8.82 -5.44 -0.34
C PRO A 132 -8.86 -4.44 -1.50
N GLY A 133 -8.04 -4.65 -2.54
CA GLY A 133 -7.99 -3.78 -3.71
C GLY A 133 -9.35 -3.64 -4.42
N SER A 134 -10.21 -4.66 -4.36
CA SER A 134 -11.59 -4.57 -4.87
C SER A 134 -12.45 -3.56 -4.11
N LYS A 135 -12.20 -3.38 -2.81
CA LYS A 135 -12.88 -2.36 -2.00
C LYS A 135 -12.33 -0.97 -2.26
N ILE A 136 -11.02 -0.85 -2.43
CA ILE A 136 -10.37 0.41 -2.81
C ILE A 136 -10.91 0.91 -4.15
N LYS A 137 -11.00 0.04 -5.16
CA LYS A 137 -11.56 0.40 -6.48
C LYS A 137 -13.04 0.77 -6.42
N GLN A 138 -13.79 0.16 -5.51
CA GLN A 138 -15.23 0.42 -5.37
C GLN A 138 -15.49 1.78 -4.71
N ASP A 139 -14.78 2.07 -3.63
CA ASP A 139 -15.01 3.25 -2.79
C ASP A 139 -13.78 3.53 -1.90
N PRO A 140 -12.76 4.25 -2.42
CA PRO A 140 -11.52 4.50 -1.70
C PRO A 140 -11.74 5.40 -0.46
N ASP A 141 -12.72 6.31 -0.54
CA ASP A 141 -13.06 7.23 0.56
C ASP A 141 -13.63 6.48 1.75
N ARG A 142 -14.53 5.52 1.51
CA ARG A 142 -15.04 4.66 2.58
C ARG A 142 -13.94 3.79 3.19
N CYS A 143 -12.97 3.31 2.40
CA CYS A 143 -11.81 2.61 2.93
C CYS A 143 -10.99 3.53 3.84
N ALA A 144 -10.67 4.75 3.39
CA ALA A 144 -9.93 5.73 4.18
C ALA A 144 -10.66 6.10 5.48
N GLN A 145 -11.99 6.31 5.44
CA GLN A 145 -12.79 6.57 6.64
C GLN A 145 -12.76 5.42 7.64
N ALA A 146 -12.89 4.17 7.18
CA ALA A 146 -12.82 2.99 8.05
C ALA A 146 -11.43 2.88 8.71
N ILE A 147 -10.37 3.17 7.96
CA ILE A 147 -9.01 3.22 8.46
C ILE A 147 -8.86 4.34 9.50
N MET A 148 -9.34 5.56 9.21
CA MET A 148 -9.29 6.69 10.15
C MET A 148 -10.09 6.44 11.43
N HIS A 149 -11.20 5.72 11.34
CA HIS A 149 -11.94 5.30 12.53
C HIS A 149 -11.11 4.35 13.41
N LEU A 150 -10.38 3.40 12.81
CA LEU A 150 -9.44 2.55 13.54
C LEU A 150 -8.32 3.38 14.17
N PHE A 151 -7.74 4.32 13.41
CA PHE A 151 -6.73 5.25 13.93
C PHE A 151 -7.19 5.99 15.18
N ASN A 152 -8.33 6.66 15.10
CA ASN A 152 -8.86 7.43 16.22
C ASN A 152 -9.14 6.55 17.44
N LYS A 153 -9.63 5.32 17.23
CA LYS A 153 -9.81 4.37 18.34
C LYS A 153 -8.49 4.05 19.05
N TYR A 154 -7.41 3.84 18.32
CA TYR A 154 -6.10 3.55 18.92
C TYR A 154 -5.45 4.79 19.52
N SER A 155 -5.64 5.97 18.93
CA SER A 155 -5.14 7.24 19.48
C SER A 155 -5.86 7.67 20.75
N LEU A 156 -7.17 7.40 20.89
CA LEU A 156 -7.96 7.76 22.07
C LEU A 156 -7.83 6.76 23.23
N SER A 157 -7.26 5.57 23.00
CA SER A 157 -7.06 4.56 24.06
C SER A 157 -5.81 4.82 24.92
N ILE A 158 -5.15 5.97 24.73
CA ILE A 158 -3.86 6.35 25.36
C ILE A 158 -4.04 7.48 26.40
N ILE A 159 -5.28 7.90 26.68
CA ILE A 159 -5.62 8.91 27.71
C ILE A 159 -6.26 8.23 28.92
#